data_AF-A0A2E8Y2E3-F1
#
_entry.id   AF-A0A2E8Y2E3-F1
#
_cell.length_a   1.000
_cell.length_b   1.000
_cell.length_c   1.000
_cell.angle_alpha   90.00
_cell.angle_beta   90.00
_cell.angle_gamma   90.00
#
_symmetry.space_group_name_H-M   'P 1'
#
loop_
_entity.id
_entity.type
_entity.pdbx_description
1 polymer ?
#
loop_
_entity_poly.entity_id
_entity_poly.type
_entity_poly.pdbx_seq_one_letter_code
_entity_poly.pdbx_strand_id
1 'polypeptide(L)'
;MFVGVYDRSIDDNGRLGLPAPFRGELGDRCYATLDPQGCITLRTVAVFEAEANDVIEAVKSGTATARQRRSVATQTVSVSVDKQGRLTLDE
;
A
#
# COMPACT_ATOMS: atom_id res chain seq x y z
N MET A 1 5.91 -12.28 -6.17
CA MET A 1 6.96 -11.27 -6.45
C MET A 1 6.38 -10.26 -7.44
N PHE A 2 6.30 -8.98 -7.08
CA PHE A 2 5.74 -7.94 -7.96
C PHE A 2 6.83 -7.37 -8.89
N VAL A 3 6.81 -7.74 -10.17
CA VAL A 3 7.78 -7.26 -11.17
C VAL A 3 7.13 -6.90 -12.49
N GLY A 4 7.74 -5.95 -13.20
CA GLY A 4 7.30 -5.45 -14.50
C GLY A 4 6.77 -4.01 -14.44
N VAL A 5 6.56 -3.44 -15.62
CA VAL A 5 5.98 -2.10 -15.82
C VAL A 5 4.66 -2.29 -16.56
N TYR A 6 3.59 -1.65 -16.06
CA TYR A 6 2.24 -1.79 -16.60
C TYR A 6 1.60 -0.42 -16.73
N ASP A 7 1.34 0.02 -17.96
CA ASP A 7 0.54 1.22 -18.21
C ASP A 7 -0.95 0.92 -18.05
N ARG A 8 -1.59 1.66 -17.16
CA ARG A 8 -3.02 1.56 -16.85
C ARG A 8 -3.61 2.94 -16.61
N SER A 9 -4.78 3.19 -17.16
CA SER A 9 -5.58 4.36 -16.83
C SER A 9 -6.46 4.08 -15.61
N ILE A 10 -6.74 5.14 -14.86
CA ILE A 10 -7.77 5.15 -13.81
C ILE A 10 -9.13 5.31 -14.50
N ASP A 11 -10.15 4.57 -14.04
CA ASP A 11 -11.51 4.70 -14.56
C ASP A 11 -12.26 5.92 -13.98
N ASP A 12 -13.45 6.22 -14.51
CA ASP A 12 -14.27 7.36 -14.08
C ASP A 12 -14.66 7.33 -12.59
N ASN A 13 -14.52 6.19 -11.92
CA ASN A 13 -14.81 6.01 -10.50
C ASN A 13 -13.54 5.97 -9.63
N GLY A 14 -12.40 6.43 -10.16
CA GLY A 14 -11.14 6.45 -9.40
C GLY A 14 -10.51 5.07 -9.20
N ARG A 15 -10.91 4.07 -10.00
CA ARG A 15 -10.40 2.70 -9.82
C ARG A 15 -9.25 2.39 -10.76
N LEU A 16 -8.22 1.75 -10.20
CA LEU A 16 -7.07 1.22 -10.93
C LEU A 16 -7.20 -0.30 -11.09
N GLY A 17 -7.16 -0.77 -12.34
CA GLY A 17 -7.14 -2.21 -12.63
C GLY A 17 -5.76 -2.84 -12.40
N LEU A 18 -5.66 -3.77 -11.45
CA LEU A 18 -4.42 -4.50 -11.18
C LEU A 18 -4.07 -5.44 -12.34
N PRO A 19 -2.77 -5.57 -12.67
CA PRO A 19 -2.28 -6.63 -13.53
C PRO A 19 -2.73 -8.01 -13.03
N ALA A 20 -3.14 -8.89 -13.96
CA ALA A 20 -3.58 -10.23 -13.66
C ALA A 20 -2.68 -11.04 -12.70
N PRO A 21 -1.33 -11.05 -12.84
CA PRO A 21 -0.47 -11.81 -11.92
C PRO A 21 -0.51 -11.29 -10.49
N PHE A 22 -0.86 -10.01 -10.27
CA PHE A 22 -0.80 -9.39 -8.95
C PHE A 22 -2.08 -9.59 -8.15
N ARG A 23 -3.20 -9.89 -8.81
CA ARG A 23 -4.51 -10.04 -8.15
C ARG A 23 -4.50 -11.15 -7.10
N GLY A 24 -3.88 -12.29 -7.41
CA GLY A 24 -3.75 -13.39 -6.47
C GLY A 24 -2.73 -13.13 -5.36
N GLU A 25 -1.64 -12.42 -5.67
CA GLU A 25 -0.58 -12.13 -4.69
C GLU A 25 -0.95 -11.04 -3.68
N LEU A 26 -1.70 -10.01 -4.10
CA LEU A 26 -2.20 -8.95 -3.21
C LEU A 26 -3.34 -9.44 -2.31
N GLY A 27 -4.16 -10.37 -2.80
CA GLY A 27 -5.37 -10.83 -2.12
C GLY A 27 -6.49 -9.79 -2.10
N ASP A 28 -7.47 -10.00 -1.22
CA ASP A 28 -8.69 -9.17 -1.17
C ASP A 28 -8.49 -7.82 -0.46
N ARG A 29 -7.38 -7.65 0.27
CA ARG A 29 -7.06 -6.45 1.03
C ARG A 29 -5.57 -6.17 1.00
N CYS A 30 -5.20 -4.90 0.83
CA CYS A 30 -3.83 -4.43 0.88
C CYS A 30 -3.73 -3.08 1.60
N TYR A 31 -2.51 -2.58 1.77
CA TYR A 31 -2.24 -1.25 2.28
C TYR A 31 -1.68 -0.37 1.18
N ALA A 32 -2.26 0.81 1.02
CA ALA A 32 -1.81 1.84 0.10
C ALA A 32 -1.19 2.99 0.90
N THR A 33 0.03 3.38 0.53
CA THR A 33 0.72 4.50 1.15
C THR A 33 1.00 5.58 0.15
N LEU A 34 0.56 6.79 0.46
CA LEU A 34 0.79 7.97 -0.36
C LEU A 34 2.18 8.53 -0.08
N ASP A 35 3.00 8.60 -1.12
CA ASP A 35 4.28 9.27 -1.10
C ASP A 35 4.12 10.76 -1.47
N PRO A 36 4.84 11.68 -0.80
CA PRO A 36 4.83 13.11 -1.13
C PRO A 36 5.18 13.45 -2.59
N GLN A 37 5.87 12.56 -3.31
CA GLN A 37 6.22 12.73 -4.72
C GLN A 37 5.08 12.35 -5.68
N GLY A 38 3.88 12.07 -5.17
CA GLY A 38 2.72 11.70 -5.98
C GLY A 38 2.70 10.23 -6.40
N CYS A 39 3.46 9.38 -5.69
CA CYS A 39 3.46 7.94 -5.90
C CYS A 39 2.61 7.23 -4.86
N ILE A 40 2.00 6.11 -5.25
CA ILE A 40 1.26 5.24 -4.33
C ILE A 40 1.98 3.90 -4.26
N THR A 41 2.36 3.51 -3.05
CA THR A 41 2.99 2.21 -2.79
C THR A 41 1.94 1.24 -2.25
N LEU A 42 1.76 0.12 -2.93
CA LEU A 42 0.87 -0.96 -2.50
C LEU A 42 1.69 -2.07 -1.83
N ARG A 43 1.26 -2.49 -0.64
CA ARG A 43 1.88 -3.59 0.11
C ARG A 43 0.82 -4.61 0.50
N THR A 44 1.19 -5.89 0.48
CA THR A 44 0.35 -6.94 1.06
C THR A 44 0.21 -6.71 2.56
N VAL A 45 -0.83 -7.29 3.16
CA VAL A 45 -1.05 -7.22 4.62
C VAL A 45 0.19 -7.71 5.37
N ALA A 46 0.74 -8.87 4.97
CA ALA A 46 1.90 -9.46 5.63
C ALA A 46 3.15 -8.57 5.59
N VAL A 47 3.43 -7.94 4.44
CA VAL A 47 4.59 -7.04 4.29
C VAL A 47 4.40 -5.77 5.11
N PHE A 48 3.21 -5.15 5.05
CA PHE A 48 2.94 -3.94 5.81
C PHE A 48 3.02 -4.18 7.32
N GLU A 49 2.46 -5.29 7.81
CA GLU A 49 2.51 -5.63 9.24
C GLU A 49 3.94 -5.87 9.73
N ALA A 50 4.77 -6.55 8.93
CA ALA A 50 6.19 -6.74 9.24
C ALA A 50 6.93 -5.39 9.34
N GLU A 51 6.79 -4.53 8.33
CA GLU A 51 7.43 -3.21 8.34
C GLU A 51 6.91 -2.30 9.46
N ALA A 52 5.60 -2.37 9.77
CA ALA A 52 5.02 -1.63 10.88
C ALA A 52 5.62 -2.07 12.23
N ASN A 53 5.83 -3.38 12.41
CA ASN A 53 6.49 -3.91 13.60
C ASN A 53 7.95 -3.44 13.68
N ASP A 54 8.69 -3.45 12.57
CA ASP A 54 10.07 -2.97 12.53
C ASP A 54 10.15 -1.48 12.94
N VAL A 55 9.22 -0.65 12.46
CA VAL A 55 9.14 0.76 12.86
C VAL A 55 8.81 0.90 14.36
N ILE A 56 7.93 0.05 14.90
CA ILE A 56 7.61 0.05 16.33
C ILE A 56 8.85 -0.30 17.16
N GLU A 57 9.61 -1.33 16.77
CA GLU A 57 10.84 -1.72 17.45
C GLU A 57 11.96 -0.68 17.29
N ALA A 58 12.05 -0.02 16.13
CA ALA A 58 12.97 1.10 15.92
C ALA A 58 12.66 2.29 16.86
N VAL A 59 11.38 2.59 17.08
CA VAL A 59 10.98 3.62 18.04
C VAL A 59 11.32 3.20 19.48
N LYS A 60 11.11 1.93 19.84
CA LYS A 60 11.46 1.42 21.18
C LYS A 60 12.96 1.44 21.45
N SER A 61 13.77 1.12 20.44
CA SER A 61 15.24 1.15 20.51
C SER A 61 15.85 2.56 20.42
N GLY A 62 15.03 3.60 20.18
CA GLY A 62 15.47 4.99 20.04
C GLY A 62 16.13 5.30 18.70
N THR A 63 16.12 4.37 17.75
CA THR A 63 16.70 4.53 16.40
C THR A 63 15.73 5.22 15.43
N ALA A 64 14.44 5.25 15.75
CA ALA A 64 13.42 6.02 15.05
C ALA A 64 12.62 6.91 16.00
N THR A 65 12.03 7.98 15.47
CA THR A 65 11.19 8.88 16.26
C THR A 65 9.72 8.50 16.19
N ALA A 66 8.95 8.80 17.24
CA ALA A 66 7.50 8.63 17.22
C ALA A 66 6.82 9.44 16.10
N ARG A 67 7.44 10.56 15.67
CA ARG A 67 6.99 11.36 14.52
C ARG A 67 7.09 10.57 13.21
N GLN A 68 8.19 9.84 13.01
CA GLN A 68 8.39 9.03 11.82
C GLN A 68 7.36 7.89 11.73
N ARG A 69 7.14 7.18 12.84
CA ARG A 69 6.06 6.17 12.93
C ARG A 69 4.70 6.77 12.61
N ARG A 70 4.40 7.95 13.15
CA ARG A 70 3.14 8.64 12.89
C ARG A 70 2.98 8.99 11.42
N SER A 71 4.02 9.51 10.77
CA SER A 71 3.98 9.88 9.35
C SER A 71 3.56 8.70 8.47
N VAL A 72 4.21 7.55 8.66
CA VAL A 72 3.91 6.33 7.89
C VAL A 72 2.47 5.89 8.11
N ALA A 73 2.01 5.89 9.37
CA ALA A 73 0.64 5.51 9.71
C ALA A 73 -0.41 6.47 9.13
N THR A 74 -0.17 7.78 9.16
CA THR A 74 -1.11 8.78 8.64
C THR A 74 -1.20 8.80 7.12
N GLN A 75 -0.15 8.34 6.43
CA GLN A 75 -0.08 8.28 4.98
C GLN A 75 -0.57 6.94 4.42
N THR A 76 -0.92 5.98 5.28
CA THR A 76 -1.29 4.62 4.87
C THR A 76 -2.75 4.33 5.16
N VAL A 77 -3.46 3.83 4.15
CA VAL A 77 -4.86 3.41 4.23
C VAL A 77 -5.01 1.94 3.84
N SER A 78 -5.98 1.25 4.43
CA SER A 78 -6.35 -0.10 3.99
C SER A 78 -7.31 -0.03 2.82
N VAL A 79 -7.00 -0.74 1.73
CA VAL A 79 -7.80 -0.75 0.50
C VAL A 79 -8.23 -2.17 0.18
N SER A 80 -9.45 -2.34 -0.31
CA SER A 80 -9.97 -3.62 -0.79
C SER A 80 -9.80 -3.77 -2.30
N VAL A 81 -9.55 -5.00 -2.74
CA VAL A 81 -9.52 -5.38 -4.15
C VAL A 81 -10.88 -5.97 -4.50
N ASP A 82 -11.53 -5.45 -5.53
CA ASP A 82 -12.82 -5.99 -5.97
C ASP A 82 -12.67 -7.34 -6.70
N LYS A 83 -13.80 -8.02 -6.97
CA LYS A 83 -13.81 -9.30 -7.69
C LYS A 83 -13.23 -9.24 -9.11
N GLN A 84 -13.11 -8.05 -9.69
CA GLN A 84 -12.51 -7.83 -11.01
C GLN A 84 -11.01 -7.51 -10.93
N GLY A 85 -10.45 -7.42 -9.73
CA GLY A 85 -9.05 -7.06 -9.49
C GLY A 85 -8.79 -5.56 -9.60
N ARG A 86 -9.76 -4.72 -9.24
CA ARG A 86 -9.58 -3.27 -9.22
C ARG A 86 -9.44 -2.75 -7.79
N LEU A 87 -8.61 -1.74 -7.63
CA LEU A 87 -8.44 -0.97 -6.39
C LEU A 87 -9.11 0.38 -6.55
N THR A 88 -9.85 0.83 -5.55
CA THR A 88 -10.32 2.22 -5.49
C THR A 88 -9.24 3.08 -4.84
N LEU A 89 -8.78 4.11 -5.55
CA LEU A 89 -7.94 5.15 -4.99
C LEU A 89 -8.90 6.25 -4.51
N ASP A 90 -9.05 6.39 -3.20
CA ASP A 90 -9.83 7.47 -2.60
C ASP A 90 -9.00 8.77 -2.62
N GLU A 91 -9.67 9.93 -2.56
CA GLU A 91 -9.00 11.26 -2.57
C GLU A 91 -8.10 11.52 -1.34
#